data_AF-W5YPF0-F1
#
_entry.id   AF-W5YPF0-F1
#
_cell.length_a   1.000
_cell.length_b   1.000
_cell.length_c   1.000
_cell.angle_alpha   90.00
_cell.angle_beta   90.00
_cell.angle_gamma   90.00
#
_symmetry.space_group_name_H-M   'P 1'
#
loop_
_entity.id
_entity.type
_entity.pdbx_description
1 polymer ?
#
loop_
_entity_poly.entity_id
_entity_poly.type
_entity_poly.pdbx_seq_one_letter_code
_entity_poly.pdbx_strand_id
1 'polypeptide(L)'
;MTSSLQLDLIASYPIEVGICLPDGTLHSWLIQPHVLWQDWSESAEQVHGITRETLETEGTPVSEVAAHLNQLLSGQVFCDAWTFDSFWLHRLFRAANTRADFQLESISMLLDANQVRHWSASRQQVIKRLGLPVHRAANDALILTEPGKRSNCSLRTTNRFTDAAGRSEVSILEHSAPAWNSALGTIYLGDEDFESP
;
A
#
# COMPACT_ATOMS: atom_id res chain seq x y z
N MET A 1 7.59 29.77 6.89
CA MET A 1 8.66 28.80 6.54
C MET A 1 7.99 27.60 5.90
N THR A 2 7.62 27.74 4.63
CA THR A 2 6.88 26.75 3.83
C THR A 2 7.63 26.68 2.50
N SER A 3 8.78 26.01 2.40
CA SER A 3 9.62 26.22 1.21
C SER A 3 10.78 25.25 0.90
N SER A 4 10.75 23.98 1.29
CA SER A 4 11.73 23.02 0.71
C SER A 4 11.09 21.66 0.44
N LEU A 5 10.56 21.01 1.47
CA LEU A 5 9.92 19.67 1.36
C LEU A 5 8.82 19.58 0.29
N GLN A 6 8.06 20.65 0.07
CA GLN A 6 6.95 20.66 -0.89
C GLN A 6 7.41 20.93 -2.34
N LEU A 7 8.61 21.49 -2.53
CA LEU A 7 9.22 21.66 -3.85
C LEU A 7 9.89 20.36 -4.31
N ASP A 8 10.50 19.61 -3.39
CA ASP A 8 11.23 18.37 -3.70
C ASP A 8 10.28 17.26 -4.20
N LEU A 9 9.05 17.18 -3.67
CA LEU A 9 8.03 16.23 -4.14
C LEU A 9 7.69 16.38 -5.63
N ILE A 10 7.81 17.60 -6.19
CA ILE A 10 7.49 17.89 -7.59
C ILE A 10 8.67 17.50 -8.50
N ALA A 11 9.87 17.43 -7.95
CA ALA A 11 11.14 17.21 -8.65
C ALA A 11 11.77 15.84 -8.30
N SER A 12 10.97 14.77 -8.18
CA SER A 12 11.51 13.39 -8.15
C SER A 12 10.62 12.39 -8.89
N TYR A 13 10.94 11.11 -8.92
CA TYR A 13 10.21 10.09 -9.68
C TYR A 13 10.16 8.74 -8.95
N PRO A 14 9.17 7.88 -9.27
CA PRO A 14 9.07 6.58 -8.62
C PRO A 14 10.24 5.67 -9.03
N ILE A 15 10.85 5.04 -8.03
CA ILE A 15 12.04 4.17 -8.21
C ILE A 15 11.75 2.68 -8.02
N GLU A 16 10.69 2.33 -7.30
CA GLU A 16 10.22 0.96 -7.09
C GLU A 16 8.69 0.98 -7.04
N VAL A 17 8.07 -0.11 -7.51
CA VAL A 17 6.67 -0.43 -7.23
C VAL A 17 6.53 -1.87 -6.80
N GLY A 18 5.86 -2.08 -5.67
CA GLY A 18 5.46 -3.38 -5.16
C GLY A 18 3.96 -3.53 -5.24
N ILE A 19 3.47 -4.76 -5.32
CA ILE A 19 2.06 -5.11 -5.11
C ILE A 19 1.97 -6.44 -4.35
N CYS A 20 0.89 -6.62 -3.60
CA CYS A 20 0.55 -7.87 -2.93
C CYS A 20 -0.87 -8.25 -3.32
N LEU A 21 -1.02 -9.31 -4.12
CA LEU A 21 -2.31 -9.81 -4.61
C LEU A 21 -3.14 -10.48 -3.50
N PRO A 22 -4.46 -10.71 -3.69
CA PRO A 22 -5.31 -11.32 -2.66
C PRO A 22 -4.90 -12.73 -2.20
N ASP A 23 -4.24 -13.50 -3.06
CA ASP A 23 -3.67 -14.82 -2.72
C ASP A 23 -2.34 -14.73 -1.94
N GLY A 24 -1.84 -13.52 -1.71
CA GLY A 24 -0.58 -13.23 -1.03
C GLY A 24 0.63 -13.25 -1.96
N THR A 25 0.45 -13.41 -3.27
CA THR A 25 1.54 -13.29 -4.23
C THR A 25 2.07 -11.86 -4.27
N LEU A 26 3.38 -11.73 -4.10
CA LEU A 26 4.10 -10.46 -4.16
C LEU A 26 4.74 -10.28 -5.53
N HIS A 27 4.59 -9.08 -6.08
CA HIS A 27 5.39 -8.62 -7.21
C HIS A 27 6.10 -7.33 -6.83
N SER A 28 7.31 -7.12 -7.33
CA SER A 28 8.06 -5.88 -7.18
C SER A 28 8.87 -5.61 -8.44
N TRP A 29 8.96 -4.35 -8.82
CA TRP A 29 9.78 -3.88 -9.93
C TRP A 29 10.54 -2.63 -9.51
N LEU A 30 11.86 -2.66 -9.70
CA LEU A 30 12.64 -1.43 -9.81
C LEU A 30 12.25 -0.74 -11.11
N ILE A 31 12.16 0.59 -11.09
CA ILE A 31 11.70 1.37 -12.23
C ILE A 31 12.90 2.06 -12.86
N GLN A 32 13.16 1.76 -14.13
CA GLN A 32 14.20 2.45 -14.88
C GLN A 32 13.85 3.93 -15.02
N PRO A 33 14.78 4.88 -14.78
CA PRO A 33 14.51 6.30 -14.92
C PRO A 33 14.09 6.63 -16.36
N HIS A 34 12.92 7.23 -16.52
CA HIS A 34 12.44 7.64 -17.84
C HIS A 34 13.21 8.86 -18.35
N VAL A 35 13.36 9.01 -19.66
CA VAL A 35 14.05 10.17 -20.29
C VAL A 35 13.47 11.54 -19.91
N LEU A 36 12.21 11.57 -19.48
CA LEU A 36 11.54 12.79 -19.01
C LEU A 36 11.77 13.11 -17.53
N TRP A 37 12.47 12.23 -16.81
CA TRP A 37 12.74 12.36 -15.39
C TRP A 37 14.21 12.71 -15.19
N GLN A 38 14.49 13.97 -14.84
CA GLN A 38 15.86 14.49 -14.76
C GLN A 38 16.33 14.72 -13.31
N ASP A 39 15.39 14.85 -12.39
CA ASP A 39 15.64 15.27 -11.03
C ASP A 39 15.79 14.04 -10.11
N TRP A 40 17.03 13.58 -9.92
CA TRP A 40 17.35 12.50 -8.97
C TRP A 40 17.40 13.04 -7.55
N SER A 41 16.87 12.28 -6.60
CA SER A 41 16.92 12.61 -5.17
C SER A 41 17.98 11.77 -4.47
N GLU A 42 19.02 12.43 -3.96
CA GLU A 42 20.01 11.79 -3.08
C GLU A 42 19.38 11.33 -1.74
N SER A 43 18.26 11.95 -1.34
CA SER A 43 17.52 11.58 -0.14
C SER A 43 16.86 10.21 -0.29
N ALA A 44 16.17 9.96 -1.42
CA ALA A 44 15.61 8.64 -1.74
C ALA A 44 16.68 7.57 -1.74
N GLU A 45 17.82 7.85 -2.36
CA GLU A 45 18.91 6.88 -2.45
C GLU A 45 19.35 6.43 -1.06
N GLN A 46 19.45 7.35 -0.10
CA GLN A 46 19.83 7.06 1.28
C GLN A 46 18.75 6.27 2.03
N VAL A 47 17.48 6.65 1.87
CA VAL A 47 16.34 6.00 2.53
C VAL A 47 16.13 4.57 2.02
N HIS A 48 16.11 4.40 0.70
CA HIS A 48 15.79 3.14 0.04
C HIS A 48 17.01 2.24 -0.19
N GLY A 49 18.21 2.80 -0.17
CA GLY A 49 19.46 2.08 -0.48
C GLY A 49 19.55 1.61 -1.93
N ILE A 50 18.82 2.27 -2.84
CA ILE A 50 18.77 1.95 -4.27
C ILE A 50 19.42 3.11 -5.02
N THR A 51 20.57 2.86 -5.64
CA THR A 51 21.28 3.89 -6.40
C THR A 51 20.64 4.10 -7.77
N ARG A 52 20.87 5.27 -8.35
CA ARG A 52 20.44 5.54 -9.73
C ARG A 52 21.04 4.54 -10.73
N GLU A 53 22.29 4.15 -10.54
CA GLU A 53 22.98 3.16 -11.38
C GLU A 53 22.28 1.79 -11.33
N THR A 54 21.81 1.37 -10.14
CA THR A 54 21.00 0.15 -9.99
C THR A 54 19.71 0.27 -10.82
N LEU A 55 19.01 1.41 -10.77
CA LEU A 55 17.80 1.60 -11.56
C LEU A 55 18.06 1.63 -13.07
N GLU A 56 19.18 2.20 -13.50
CA GLU A 56 19.56 2.23 -14.92
C GLU A 56 19.94 0.85 -15.45
N THR A 57 20.51 -0.02 -14.61
CA THR A 57 21.01 -1.34 -14.98
C THR A 57 19.97 -2.46 -14.81
N GLU A 58 19.21 -2.42 -13.71
CA GLU A 58 18.30 -3.48 -13.27
C GLU A 58 16.82 -3.05 -13.33
N GLY A 59 16.56 -1.76 -13.53
CA GLY A 59 15.20 -1.23 -13.60
C GLY A 59 14.45 -1.74 -14.83
N THR A 60 13.15 -1.96 -14.62
CA THR A 60 12.22 -2.29 -15.69
C THR A 60 11.72 -1.00 -16.35
N PRO A 61 11.63 -0.94 -17.69
CA PRO A 61 11.08 0.22 -18.39
C PRO A 61 9.66 0.56 -17.91
N VAL A 62 9.38 1.86 -17.75
CA VAL A 62 8.10 2.36 -17.23
C VAL A 62 6.88 1.82 -18.00
N SER A 63 7.01 1.66 -19.33
CA SER A 63 5.96 1.07 -20.17
C SER A 63 5.66 -0.39 -19.82
N GLU A 64 6.68 -1.17 -19.49
CA GLU A 64 6.54 -2.58 -19.11
C GLU A 64 5.94 -2.70 -17.71
N VAL A 65 6.39 -1.87 -16.77
CA VAL A 65 5.81 -1.80 -15.42
C VAL A 65 4.31 -1.46 -15.49
N ALA A 66 3.94 -0.42 -16.26
CA ALA A 66 2.54 -0.05 -16.43
C ALA A 66 1.70 -1.18 -17.06
N ALA A 67 2.26 -1.90 -18.04
CA ALA A 67 1.59 -3.05 -18.65
C ALA A 67 1.39 -4.20 -17.64
N HIS A 68 2.39 -4.51 -16.81
CA HIS A 68 2.27 -5.50 -15.75
C HIS A 68 1.21 -5.11 -14.73
N LEU A 69 1.18 -3.85 -14.29
CA LEU A 69 0.16 -3.36 -13.36
C LEU A 69 -1.25 -3.51 -13.95
N ASN A 70 -1.48 -3.10 -15.20
CA ASN A 70 -2.80 -3.27 -15.84
C ASN A 70 -3.17 -4.73 -16.10
N GLN A 71 -2.18 -5.62 -16.25
CA GLN A 71 -2.44 -7.06 -16.41
C GLN A 71 -2.85 -7.72 -15.08
N LEU A 72 -2.23 -7.31 -13.98
CA LEU A 72 -2.37 -7.96 -12.68
C LEU A 72 -3.48 -7.35 -11.82
N LEU A 73 -3.76 -6.06 -12.00
CA LEU A 73 -4.71 -5.30 -11.19
C LEU A 73 -5.98 -4.98 -11.97
N SER A 74 -7.11 -4.97 -11.27
CA SER A 74 -8.40 -4.56 -11.82
C SER A 74 -9.31 -4.06 -10.70
N GLY A 75 -10.28 -3.20 -11.04
CA GLY A 75 -11.22 -2.66 -10.06
C GLY A 75 -10.53 -1.73 -9.05
N GLN A 76 -10.93 -1.81 -7.78
CA GLN A 76 -10.35 -1.00 -6.71
C GLN A 76 -9.11 -1.67 -6.13
N VAL A 77 -8.06 -0.88 -5.97
CA VAL A 77 -6.75 -1.27 -5.47
C VAL A 77 -6.42 -0.36 -4.29
N PHE A 78 -5.93 -0.88 -3.18
CA PHE A 78 -5.81 -0.10 -1.92
C PHE A 78 -4.37 0.14 -1.49
N CYS A 79 -4.08 1.34 -0.98
CA CYS A 79 -2.82 1.70 -0.32
C CYS A 79 -3.03 2.48 0.98
N ASP A 80 -2.01 2.58 1.85
CA ASP A 80 -2.07 3.36 3.10
C ASP A 80 -1.57 4.80 2.96
N ALA A 81 -0.81 5.13 1.91
CA ALA A 81 -0.26 6.46 1.64
C ALA A 81 -0.89 7.12 0.39
N TRP A 82 -2.23 7.05 0.25
CA TRP A 82 -2.97 7.43 -0.96
C TRP A 82 -2.56 8.76 -1.62
N THR A 83 -2.33 9.83 -0.83
CA THR A 83 -1.90 11.13 -1.36
C THR A 83 -0.60 11.03 -2.16
N PHE A 84 0.35 10.22 -1.70
CA PHE A 84 1.65 10.02 -2.34
C PHE A 84 1.55 8.97 -3.45
N ASP A 85 0.99 7.80 -3.15
CA ASP A 85 0.93 6.70 -4.12
C ASP A 85 0.12 7.10 -5.37
N SER A 86 -0.97 7.86 -5.22
CA SER A 86 -1.75 8.35 -6.37
C SER A 86 -0.96 9.33 -7.24
N PHE A 87 -0.16 10.19 -6.63
CA PHE A 87 0.69 11.15 -7.34
C PHE A 87 1.76 10.43 -8.17
N TRP A 88 2.44 9.47 -7.57
CA TRP A 88 3.48 8.72 -8.25
C TRP A 88 2.92 7.75 -9.30
N LEU A 89 1.76 7.14 -9.02
CA LEU A 89 1.06 6.30 -9.98
C LEU A 89 0.68 7.10 -11.22
N HIS A 90 0.17 8.32 -11.02
CA HIS A 90 -0.11 9.24 -12.11
C HIS A 90 1.15 9.56 -12.91
N ARG A 91 2.28 9.86 -12.24
CA ARG A 91 3.56 10.14 -12.91
C ARG A 91 4.05 8.95 -13.74
N LEU A 92 3.96 7.74 -13.21
CA LEU A 92 4.33 6.48 -13.87
C LEU A 92 3.48 6.27 -15.14
N PHE A 93 2.16 6.28 -15.01
CA PHE A 93 1.25 6.05 -16.15
C PHE A 93 1.35 7.16 -17.20
N ARG A 94 1.59 8.41 -16.79
CA ARG A 94 1.86 9.52 -17.71
C ARG A 94 3.14 9.29 -18.51
N ALA A 95 4.22 8.83 -17.89
CA ALA A 95 5.47 8.52 -18.59
C ALA A 95 5.34 7.28 -19.50
N ALA A 96 4.54 6.28 -19.10
CA ALA A 96 4.21 5.12 -19.94
C ALA A 96 3.30 5.45 -21.13
N ASN A 97 2.72 6.66 -21.18
CA ASN A 97 1.73 7.07 -22.16
C ASN A 97 0.53 6.08 -22.27
N THR A 98 0.07 5.58 -21.12
CA THR A 98 -1.10 4.70 -21.02
C THR A 98 -1.95 5.10 -19.80
N ARG A 99 -3.14 4.51 -19.67
CA ARG A 99 -4.04 4.74 -18.53
C ARG A 99 -4.01 3.53 -17.60
N ALA A 100 -4.20 3.78 -16.31
CA ALA A 100 -4.43 2.71 -15.36
C ALA A 100 -5.82 2.11 -15.60
N ASP A 101 -5.90 0.77 -15.65
CA ASP A 101 -7.16 0.02 -15.82
C ASP A 101 -7.80 -0.34 -14.46
N PHE A 102 -7.30 0.27 -13.39
CA PHE A 102 -7.72 0.11 -12.00
C PHE A 102 -7.80 1.48 -11.28
N GLN A 103 -8.43 1.49 -10.12
CA GLN A 103 -8.63 2.68 -9.28
C GLN A 103 -7.88 2.51 -7.97
N LEU A 104 -6.93 3.41 -7.70
CA LEU A 104 -6.21 3.44 -6.43
C LEU A 104 -7.03 4.18 -5.36
N GLU A 105 -7.27 3.53 -4.23
CA GLU A 105 -8.08 4.00 -3.11
C GLU A 105 -7.33 3.88 -1.78
N SER A 106 -7.76 4.65 -0.77
CA SER A 106 -7.17 4.57 0.57
C SER A 106 -7.70 3.34 1.30
N ILE A 107 -6.83 2.60 1.99
CA ILE A 107 -7.23 1.51 2.88
C ILE A 107 -8.24 1.97 3.96
N SER A 108 -8.23 3.26 4.33
CA SER A 108 -9.20 3.80 5.28
C SER A 108 -10.66 3.57 4.87
N MET A 109 -10.95 3.37 3.58
CA MET A 109 -12.28 3.02 3.08
C MET A 109 -12.75 1.62 3.48
N LEU A 110 -11.81 0.73 3.83
CA LEU A 110 -12.07 -0.64 4.27
C LEU A 110 -12.17 -0.76 5.80
N LEU A 111 -11.88 0.31 6.53
CA LEU A 111 -11.73 0.31 7.99
C LEU A 111 -12.90 1.04 8.65
N ASP A 112 -13.40 0.50 9.76
CA ASP A 112 -14.32 1.23 10.62
C ASP A 112 -13.58 2.33 11.42
N ALA A 113 -14.34 3.21 12.08
CA ALA A 113 -13.78 4.33 12.84
C ALA A 113 -12.83 3.90 13.97
N ASN A 114 -13.01 2.71 14.54
CA ASN A 114 -12.12 2.18 15.57
C ASN A 114 -10.82 1.65 14.95
N GLN A 115 -10.93 0.93 13.83
CA GLN A 115 -9.78 0.42 13.09
C GLN A 115 -8.92 1.55 12.53
N VAL A 116 -9.52 2.62 12.00
CA VAL A 116 -8.77 3.82 11.56
C VAL A 116 -7.95 4.42 12.72
N ARG A 117 -8.54 4.55 13.92
CA ARG A 117 -7.84 5.09 15.10
C ARG A 117 -6.64 4.25 15.54
N HIS A 118 -6.69 2.93 15.33
CA HIS A 118 -5.64 2.00 15.76
C HIS A 118 -4.77 1.51 14.59
N TRP A 119 -4.94 2.10 13.41
CA TRP A 119 -4.27 1.65 12.19
C TRP A 119 -2.74 1.74 12.31
N SER A 120 -2.23 2.91 12.72
CA SER A 120 -0.78 3.15 12.87
C SER A 120 -0.14 2.15 13.85
N ALA A 121 -0.76 1.95 15.02
CA ALA A 121 -0.31 0.98 16.01
C ALA A 121 -0.33 -0.46 15.47
N SER A 122 -1.38 -0.84 14.74
CA SER A 122 -1.51 -2.16 14.14
C SER A 122 -0.45 -2.41 13.06
N ARG A 123 -0.19 -1.40 12.22
CA ARG A 123 0.85 -1.41 11.19
C ARG A 123 2.24 -1.58 11.83
N GLN A 124 2.56 -0.80 12.86
CA GLN A 124 3.83 -0.91 13.59
C GLN A 124 4.04 -2.30 14.22
N GLN A 125 2.99 -2.91 14.77
CA GLN A 125 3.06 -4.28 15.30
C GLN A 125 3.36 -5.30 14.21
N VAL A 126 2.79 -5.14 13.01
CA VAL A 126 3.09 -6.00 11.86
C VAL A 126 4.54 -5.83 11.42
N ILE A 127 5.02 -4.59 11.28
CA ILE A 127 6.42 -4.28 10.93
C ILE A 127 7.37 -4.98 11.90
N LYS A 128 7.18 -4.78 13.21
CA LYS A 128 8.04 -5.37 14.25
C LYS A 128 8.02 -6.90 14.22
N ARG A 129 6.88 -7.50 13.91
CA ARG A 129 6.72 -8.96 13.85
C ARG A 129 7.41 -9.57 12.63
N LEU A 130 7.20 -8.96 11.46
CA LEU A 130 7.75 -9.46 10.20
C LEU A 130 9.26 -9.22 10.14
N GLY A 131 9.77 -8.18 10.80
CA GLY A 131 11.19 -7.84 10.81
C GLY A 131 11.72 -7.50 9.41
N LEU A 132 10.83 -7.16 8.48
CA LEU A 132 11.18 -6.81 7.11
C LEU A 132 11.68 -5.36 7.06
N PRO A 133 12.65 -5.05 6.19
CA PRO A 133 13.00 -3.67 5.89
C PRO A 133 11.75 -2.92 5.41
N VAL A 134 11.42 -1.82 6.09
CA VAL A 134 10.47 -0.81 5.61
C VAL A 134 11.11 0.01 4.50
N HIS A 135 10.31 0.68 3.67
CA HIS A 135 10.77 1.45 2.51
C HIS A 135 11.24 0.58 1.33
N ARG A 136 10.70 -0.64 1.27
CA ARG A 136 10.80 -1.54 0.13
C ARG A 136 9.40 -1.87 -0.31
N ALA A 137 9.06 -1.51 -1.55
CA ALA A 137 7.67 -1.40 -1.95
C ALA A 137 6.88 -2.71 -1.79
N ALA A 138 7.50 -3.86 -2.05
CA ALA A 138 6.89 -5.17 -1.85
C ALA A 138 6.66 -5.51 -0.37
N ASN A 139 7.57 -5.10 0.52
CA ASN A 139 7.44 -5.34 1.96
C ASN A 139 6.33 -4.47 2.54
N ASP A 140 6.30 -3.19 2.17
CA ASP A 140 5.23 -2.28 2.54
C ASP A 140 3.88 -2.79 2.02
N ALA A 141 3.88 -3.38 0.82
CA ALA A 141 2.72 -4.02 0.27
C ALA A 141 2.21 -5.20 1.09
N LEU A 142 3.12 -6.08 1.52
CA LEU A 142 2.80 -7.21 2.38
C LEU A 142 2.29 -6.75 3.75
N ILE A 143 2.98 -5.77 4.37
CA ILE A 143 2.63 -5.20 5.68
C ILE A 143 1.17 -4.72 5.69
N LEU A 144 0.70 -4.11 4.59
CA LEU A 144 -0.67 -3.62 4.47
C LEU A 144 -1.72 -4.74 4.57
N THR A 145 -1.42 -5.93 4.02
CA THR A 145 -2.38 -7.04 3.95
C THR A 145 -2.55 -7.82 5.26
N GLU A 146 -1.56 -7.76 6.15
CA GLU A 146 -1.50 -8.59 7.36
C GLU A 146 -2.50 -8.21 8.48
N PRO A 147 -2.75 -6.92 8.78
CA PRO A 147 -3.81 -6.53 9.74
C PRO A 147 -5.21 -6.99 9.31
N GLY A 148 -5.50 -6.95 8.00
CA GLY A 148 -6.77 -7.38 7.41
C GLY A 148 -7.01 -8.89 7.55
N LYS A 149 -6.00 -9.72 7.24
CA LYS A 149 -6.05 -11.19 7.42
C LYS A 149 -6.39 -11.59 8.86
N ARG A 150 -5.92 -10.84 9.86
CA ARG A 150 -6.23 -11.08 11.29
C ARG A 150 -7.61 -10.62 11.70
N SER A 151 -8.12 -9.54 11.10
CA SER A 151 -9.50 -9.10 11.29
C SER A 151 -10.50 -10.13 10.75
N ASN A 152 -10.03 -10.99 9.83
CA ASN A 152 -10.75 -12.13 9.29
C ASN A 152 -10.60 -13.42 10.12
N CYS A 153 -9.82 -13.41 11.21
CA CYS A 153 -9.95 -14.41 12.26
C CYS A 153 -11.27 -14.13 12.95
N SER A 154 -12.29 -14.95 12.70
CA SER A 154 -13.60 -14.92 13.36
C SER A 154 -13.42 -14.59 14.85
N LEU A 155 -13.65 -13.32 15.20
CA LEU A 155 -13.92 -12.97 16.58
C LEU A 155 -15.29 -13.58 16.89
N ARG A 156 -15.28 -14.79 17.42
CA ARG A 156 -16.45 -15.39 18.07
C ARG A 156 -16.76 -14.58 19.31
N THR A 157 -17.48 -13.48 19.14
CA THR A 157 -18.00 -12.73 20.28
C THR A 157 -19.27 -13.42 20.76
N THR A 158 -19.17 -14.26 21.79
CA THR A 158 -20.36 -14.74 22.51
C THR A 158 -20.86 -13.62 23.40
N ASN A 159 -21.89 -12.90 22.96
CA ASN A 159 -22.67 -12.06 23.87
C ASN A 159 -23.70 -12.94 24.59
N ARG A 160 -23.64 -12.94 25.92
CA ARG A 160 -24.67 -13.55 26.78
C ARG A 160 -25.68 -12.47 27.12
N PHE A 161 -26.89 -12.58 26.59
CA PHE A 161 -28.01 -11.77 27.03
C PHE A 161 -28.91 -12.62 27.94
N THR A 162 -29.22 -12.10 29.12
CA THR A 162 -30.24 -12.65 30.01
C THR A 162 -31.51 -11.84 29.85
N ASP A 163 -32.62 -12.49 29.51
CA ASP A 163 -33.94 -11.85 29.49
C ASP A 163 -34.41 -11.53 30.92
N ALA A 164 -35.47 -10.73 31.04
CA ALA A 164 -36.06 -10.36 32.34
C ALA A 164 -36.64 -11.56 33.13
N ALA A 165 -36.66 -12.77 32.54
CA ALA A 165 -37.08 -14.02 33.16
C ALA A 165 -35.89 -14.94 33.52
N GLY A 166 -34.64 -14.48 33.35
CA GLY A 166 -33.43 -15.20 33.73
C GLY A 166 -33.00 -16.31 32.75
N ARG A 167 -33.55 -16.36 31.54
CA ARG A 167 -33.10 -17.31 30.51
C ARG A 167 -31.92 -16.72 29.74
N SER A 168 -30.89 -17.54 29.56
CA SER A 168 -29.73 -17.21 28.74
C SER A 168 -30.01 -17.62 27.29
N GLU A 169 -29.99 -16.68 26.36
CA GLU A 169 -30.02 -16.99 24.93
C GLU A 169 -28.66 -16.67 24.31
N VAL A 170 -28.14 -17.59 23.49
CA VAL A 170 -26.85 -17.44 22.80
C VAL A 170 -27.14 -17.09 21.35
N SER A 171 -27.01 -15.80 21.03
CA SER A 171 -27.12 -15.33 19.65
C SER A 171 -25.72 -15.23 19.03
N ILE A 172 -25.46 -16.04 18.01
CA ILE A 172 -24.24 -15.95 17.20
C ILE A 172 -24.48 -14.90 16.13
N LEU A 173 -23.85 -13.72 16.26
CA LEU A 173 -23.82 -12.72 15.20
C LEU A 173 -22.55 -12.92 14.37
N GLU A 174 -22.67 -13.64 13.26
CA GLU A 174 -21.63 -13.67 12.24
C GLU A 174 -21.59 -12.28 11.57
N HIS A 175 -20.56 -11.49 11.88
CA HIS A 175 -20.27 -10.32 11.09
C HIS A 175 -19.55 -10.81 9.84
N SER A 176 -20.22 -10.75 8.70
CA SER A 176 -19.63 -11.00 7.39
C SER A 176 -18.38 -10.12 7.26
N ALA A 177 -17.26 -10.77 6.92
CA ALA A 177 -15.99 -10.12 6.69
C ALA A 177 -16.16 -8.90 5.77
N PRO A 178 -15.42 -7.79 5.98
CA PRO A 178 -15.27 -6.79 4.93
C PRO A 178 -14.82 -7.52 3.66
N ALA A 179 -15.30 -7.07 2.50
CA ALA A 179 -14.99 -7.69 1.22
C ALA A 179 -13.50 -7.50 0.86
N TRP A 180 -12.60 -8.22 1.54
CA TRP A 180 -11.16 -8.30 1.25
C TRP A 180 -10.86 -9.10 -0.05
N ASN A 181 -11.88 -9.31 -0.90
CA ASN A 181 -11.87 -10.28 -2.00
C ASN A 181 -11.62 -9.67 -3.39
N SER A 182 -11.36 -8.37 -3.50
CA SER A 182 -11.07 -7.76 -4.79
C SER A 182 -9.92 -6.78 -4.65
N ALA A 183 -8.77 -7.20 -5.18
CA ALA A 183 -7.59 -6.40 -5.44
C ALA A 183 -7.04 -5.64 -4.23
N LEU A 184 -6.58 -6.40 -3.23
CA LEU A 184 -5.42 -5.95 -2.49
C LEU A 184 -4.27 -5.91 -3.49
N GLY A 185 -3.71 -4.74 -3.67
CA GLY A 185 -2.59 -4.47 -4.54
C GLY A 185 -1.97 -3.22 -3.95
N THR A 186 -1.24 -3.38 -2.87
CA THR A 186 -0.65 -2.21 -2.23
C THR A 186 0.46 -1.69 -3.12
N ILE A 187 0.26 -0.55 -3.76
CA ILE A 187 1.28 0.14 -4.53
C ILE A 187 1.98 1.09 -3.58
N TYR A 188 3.28 0.91 -3.38
CA TYR A 188 4.15 1.93 -2.83
C TYR A 188 5.03 2.45 -3.96
N LEU A 189 5.04 3.75 -4.15
CA LEU A 189 5.83 4.42 -5.17
C LEU A 189 6.51 5.61 -4.50
N GLY A 190 7.81 5.83 -4.75
CA GLY A 190 8.47 7.11 -4.45
C GLY A 190 9.27 7.19 -3.14
N ASP A 191 9.72 8.42 -2.89
CA ASP A 191 11.09 8.86 -2.55
C ASP A 191 11.31 9.30 -1.09
N GLU A 192 10.25 9.46 -0.30
CA GLU A 192 10.37 10.06 1.04
C GLU A 192 9.64 9.31 2.15
N ASP A 193 10.33 9.24 3.29
CA ASP A 193 9.85 8.85 4.61
C ASP A 193 8.84 9.85 5.14
N PHE A 194 7.56 9.64 4.83
CA PHE A 194 6.51 10.15 5.70
C PHE A 194 6.17 9.07 6.73
N GLU A 195 6.81 9.17 7.90
CA GLU A 195 6.22 8.64 9.13
C GLU A 195 4.76 9.12 9.19
N SER A 196 3.82 8.19 9.05
CA SER A 196 2.44 8.45 9.41
C SER A 196 2.43 8.89 10.87
N PRO A 197 1.81 10.03 11.23
CA PRO A 197 1.72 10.45 12.62
C PRO A 197 0.99 9.44 13.52
#